data_AF-A0A838NPV7-F1
#
_entry.id   AF-A0A838NPV7-F1
#
_cell.length_a   1.000
_cell.length_b   1.000
_cell.length_c   1.000
_cell.angle_alpha   90.00
_cell.angle_beta   90.00
_cell.angle_gamma   90.00
#
_symmetry.space_group_name_H-M   'P 1'
#
loop_
_entity.id
_entity.type
_entity.pdbx_description
1 polymer ?
#
loop_
_entity_poly.entity_id
_entity_poly.type
_entity_poly.pdbx_seq_one_letter_code
_entity_poly.pdbx_strand_id
1 'polypeptide(L)'
;MSALQRVILWALIAGAAFFALQGGEYSSMDLWTQRQRKLKLEARVESLSREVDSLQAMSNAIAKDRAMQERIAREQFGMVRGDKEILYRFVEPK
;
A
#
# COMPACT_ATOMS: atom_id res chain seq x y z
N MET A 1 -31.93 26.79 -49.17
CA MET A 1 -31.21 27.07 -47.90
C MET A 1 -30.17 28.13 -48.18
N SER A 2 -30.24 29.27 -47.51
CA SER A 2 -29.27 30.35 -47.68
C SER A 2 -27.87 29.90 -47.19
N ALA A 3 -26.80 30.50 -47.71
CA ALA A 3 -25.43 30.18 -47.31
C ALA A 3 -25.25 30.25 -45.78
N LEU A 4 -25.94 31.20 -45.13
CA LEU A 4 -25.96 31.37 -43.69
C LEU A 4 -26.53 30.14 -42.95
N GLN A 5 -27.62 29.56 -43.44
CA GLN A 5 -28.21 28.35 -42.85
C GLN A 5 -27.27 27.15 -42.94
N ARG A 6 -26.48 27.05 -44.02
CA ARG A 6 -25.49 25.97 -44.17
C ARG A 6 -24.34 26.12 -43.19
N VAL A 7 -23.83 27.35 -42.99
CA VAL A 7 -22.76 27.63 -42.03
C VAL A 7 -23.20 27.32 -40.60
N ILE A 8 -24.42 27.73 -40.23
CA ILE A 8 -24.98 27.43 -38.90
C ILE A 8 -25.14 25.92 -38.69
N LEU A 9 -25.61 25.19 -39.70
CA LEU A 9 -25.75 23.74 -39.65
C LEU A 9 -24.38 23.06 -39.44
N TRP A 10 -23.36 23.46 -40.20
CA TRP A 10 -22.01 22.93 -40.05
C TRP A 10 -21.39 23.25 -38.69
N ALA A 11 -21.61 24.45 -38.15
CA ALA A 11 -21.15 24.83 -36.82
C ALA A 11 -21.82 23.99 -35.72
N LEU A 12 -23.13 23.72 -35.84
CA LEU A 12 -23.85 22.84 -34.93
C LEU A 12 -23.34 21.40 -34.98
N ILE A 13 -23.10 20.86 -36.18
CA ILE A 13 -22.56 19.50 -36.36
C ILE A 13 -21.16 19.41 -35.77
N ALA A 14 -20.29 20.39 -36.04
CA ALA A 14 -18.93 20.43 -35.49
C ALA A 14 -18.94 20.54 -33.96
N GLY A 15 -19.82 21.38 -33.40
CA GLY A 15 -19.99 21.52 -31.95
C GLY A 15 -20.50 20.24 -31.29
N ALA A 16 -21.48 19.57 -31.91
CA ALA A 16 -22.00 18.29 -31.43
C ALA A 16 -20.95 17.17 -31.52
N ALA A 17 -20.15 17.12 -32.59
CA ALA A 17 -19.06 16.16 -32.73
C ALA A 17 -17.96 16.40 -31.68
N PHE A 18 -17.58 17.66 -31.46
CA PHE A 18 -16.63 18.05 -30.41
C PHE A 18 -17.15 17.68 -29.01
N PHE A 19 -18.43 17.98 -28.74
CA PHE A 19 -19.07 17.63 -27.48
C PHE A 19 -19.24 16.11 -27.30
N ALA A 20 -19.47 15.34 -28.36
CA ALA A 20 -19.53 13.88 -28.28
C ALA A 20 -18.15 13.26 -28.00
N LEU A 21 -17.09 13.80 -28.60
CA LEU A 21 -15.71 13.37 -28.33
C LEU A 21 -15.23 13.76 -26.94
N GLN A 22 -15.67 14.91 -26.42
CA GLN A 22 -15.26 15.41 -25.10
C GLN A 22 -16.18 14.95 -23.95
N GLY A 23 -17.47 14.82 -24.22
CA GLY A 23 -18.55 14.60 -23.26
C GLY A 23 -19.16 13.19 -23.27
N GLY A 24 -18.70 12.29 -24.15
CA GLY A 24 -19.11 10.89 -24.14
C GLY A 24 -18.46 10.10 -23.00
N GLU A 25 -18.91 10.33 -21.77
CA GLU A 25 -18.80 9.51 -20.53
C GLU A 25 -17.42 8.96 -20.07
N TYR A 26 -16.40 9.02 -20.91
CA TYR A 26 -15.03 8.54 -20.74
C TYR A 26 -14.09 9.43 -21.56
N SER A 27 -13.93 10.69 -21.15
CA SER A 27 -12.91 11.55 -21.73
C SER A 27 -11.55 10.82 -21.66
N SER A 28 -10.72 10.90 -22.71
CA SER A 28 -9.38 10.26 -22.71
C SER A 28 -8.52 10.72 -21.52
N MET A 29 -8.77 11.93 -21.02
CA MET A 29 -8.19 12.48 -19.80
C MET A 29 -8.64 11.68 -18.55
N ASP A 30 -9.91 11.32 -18.46
CA ASP A 30 -10.43 10.56 -17.34
C ASP A 30 -9.85 9.15 -17.30
N LEU A 31 -9.76 8.47 -18.45
CA LEU A 31 -9.06 7.17 -18.58
C LEU A 31 -7.61 7.25 -18.10
N TRP A 32 -6.90 8.34 -18.40
CA TRP A 32 -5.54 8.56 -17.91
C TRP A 32 -5.52 8.71 -16.38
N THR A 33 -6.40 9.54 -15.82
CA THR A 33 -6.46 9.72 -14.36
C THR A 33 -6.87 8.44 -13.64
N GLN A 34 -7.80 7.65 -14.18
CA GLN A 34 -8.20 6.36 -13.65
C GLN A 34 -7.05 5.36 -13.69
N ARG A 35 -6.26 5.32 -14.78
CA ARG A 35 -5.04 4.48 -14.85
C ARG A 35 -4.02 4.87 -13.78
N GLN A 36 -3.77 6.17 -13.59
CA GLN A 36 -2.85 6.65 -12.56
C GLN A 36 -3.35 6.31 -11.15
N ARG A 37 -4.66 6.46 -10.90
CA ARG A 37 -5.28 6.05 -9.62
C ARG A 37 -5.13 4.54 -9.38
N LYS A 38 -5.37 3.72 -10.41
CA LYS A 38 -5.20 2.27 -10.35
C LYS A 38 -3.77 1.89 -9.97
N LEU A 39 -2.77 2.42 -10.68
CA LEU A 39 -1.36 2.15 -10.39
C LEU A 39 -0.97 2.54 -8.96
N LYS A 40 -1.45 3.70 -8.48
CA LYS A 40 -1.20 4.15 -7.10
C LYS A 40 -1.86 3.22 -6.07
N LEU A 41 -3.07 2.73 -6.35
CA LEU A 41 -3.77 1.80 -5.49
C LEU A 41 -3.06 0.44 -5.44
N GLU A 42 -2.66 -0.09 -6.59
CA GLU A 42 -1.91 -1.35 -6.70
C GLU A 42 -0.61 -1.30 -5.91
N ALA A 43 0.18 -0.22 -6.06
CA ALA A 43 1.41 -0.03 -5.28
C ALA A 43 1.14 0.02 -3.77
N ARG A 44 0.03 0.62 -3.35
CA ARG A 44 -0.35 0.68 -1.92
C ARG A 44 -0.80 -0.66 -1.39
N VAL A 45 -1.53 -1.44 -2.19
CA VAL A 45 -1.92 -2.82 -1.82
C VAL A 45 -0.68 -3.69 -1.69
N GLU A 46 0.27 -3.60 -2.62
CA GLU A 46 1.52 -4.36 -2.56
C GLU A 46 2.34 -3.99 -1.31
N SER A 47 2.47 -2.70 -0.99
CA SER A 47 3.19 -2.28 0.22
C SER A 47 2.54 -2.82 1.49
N LEU A 48 1.21 -2.76 1.58
CA LEU A 48 0.48 -3.26 2.75
C LEU A 48 0.56 -4.79 2.85
N SER A 49 0.48 -5.51 1.72
CA SER A 49 0.62 -6.96 1.71
C SER A 49 1.97 -7.38 2.28
N ARG A 50 3.07 -6.73 1.85
CA ARG A 50 4.41 -7.01 2.40
C ARG A 50 4.51 -6.74 3.89
N GLU A 51 3.86 -5.69 4.37
CA GLU A 51 3.84 -5.39 5.80
C GLU A 51 3.09 -6.49 6.58
N VAL A 52 1.89 -6.86 6.12
CA VAL A 52 1.09 -7.96 6.71
C VAL A 52 1.88 -9.27 6.70
N ASP A 53 2.53 -9.62 5.59
CA ASP A 53 3.33 -10.83 5.48
C ASP A 53 4.50 -10.84 6.48
N SER A 54 5.18 -9.70 6.65
CA SER A 54 6.28 -9.57 7.60
C SER A 54 5.81 -9.67 9.06
N LEU A 55 4.67 -9.06 9.40
CA LEU A 55 4.06 -9.14 10.71
C LEU A 55 3.59 -10.57 11.00
N GLN A 56 3.00 -11.24 10.01
CA GLN A 56 2.57 -12.63 10.15
C GLN A 56 3.77 -13.57 10.35
N ALA A 57 4.86 -13.36 9.63
CA ALA A 57 6.10 -14.11 9.81
C ALA A 57 6.66 -13.92 11.23
N MET A 58 6.71 -12.68 11.72
CA MET A 58 7.15 -12.39 13.08
C MET A 58 6.24 -13.02 14.14
N SER A 59 4.92 -12.88 14.00
CA SER A 59 3.94 -13.51 14.88
C SER A 59 4.14 -15.03 14.92
N ASN A 60 4.34 -15.67 13.77
CA ASN A 60 4.59 -17.10 13.68
C ASN A 60 5.91 -17.49 14.35
N ALA A 61 6.97 -16.71 14.20
CA ALA A 61 8.24 -16.96 14.87
C ALA A 61 8.07 -16.89 16.40
N ILE A 62 7.40 -15.87 16.92
CA ILE A 62 7.13 -15.76 18.36
C ILE A 62 6.28 -16.94 18.86
N ALA A 63 5.27 -17.36 18.09
CA ALA A 63 4.34 -18.40 18.51
C ALA A 63 4.90 -19.83 18.39
N LYS A 64 5.81 -20.09 17.45
CA LYS A 64 6.20 -21.46 17.07
C LYS A 64 7.71 -21.71 17.07
N ASP A 65 8.54 -20.69 16.93
CA ASP A 65 9.99 -20.87 16.93
C ASP A 65 10.53 -20.89 18.36
N ARG A 66 11.04 -22.07 18.77
CA ARG A 66 11.61 -22.29 20.09
C ARG A 66 12.80 -21.37 20.38
N ALA A 67 13.64 -21.07 19.40
CA ALA A 67 14.79 -20.19 19.60
C ALA A 67 14.34 -18.74 19.87
N MET A 68 13.32 -18.28 19.13
CA MET A 68 12.70 -16.98 19.32
C MET A 68 12.03 -16.87 20.71
N GLN A 69 11.28 -17.89 21.11
CA GLN A 69 10.64 -17.96 22.43
C GLN A 69 11.65 -17.96 23.56
N GLU A 70 12.72 -18.74 23.43
CA GLU A 70 13.78 -18.80 24.42
C GLU A 70 14.50 -17.45 24.54
N ARG A 71 14.79 -16.77 23.43
CA ARG A 71 15.36 -15.41 23.43
C ARG A 71 14.45 -14.42 24.16
N ILE A 72 13.16 -14.38 23.83
CA ILE A 72 12.19 -13.49 24.48
C ILE A 72 12.08 -13.81 25.97
N ALA A 73 12.00 -15.09 26.35
CA ALA A 73 11.98 -15.50 27.75
C ALA A 73 13.24 -15.03 28.48
N ARG A 74 14.43 -15.15 27.88
CA ARG A 74 15.67 -14.65 28.47
C ARG A 74 15.65 -13.14 28.68
N GLU A 75 15.19 -12.38 27.69
CA GLU A 75 15.08 -10.92 27.77
C GLU A 75 14.10 -10.48 28.86
N GLN A 76 12.96 -11.15 29.00
CA GLN A 76 11.93 -10.81 29.99
C GLN A 76 12.29 -11.24 31.40
N PHE A 77 12.92 -12.40 31.57
CA PHE A 77 13.21 -13.00 32.89
C PHE A 77 14.67 -12.81 33.34
N GLY A 78 15.52 -12.15 32.54
CA GLY A 78 16.93 -11.94 32.84
C GLY A 78 17.73 -13.24 32.93
N MET A 79 17.35 -14.26 32.15
CA MET A 79 17.99 -15.57 32.17
C MET A 79 19.18 -15.61 31.19
N VAL A 80 20.34 -16.05 31.65
CA VAL A 80 21.54 -16.27 30.82
C VAL A 80 21.56 -17.67 30.20
N ARG A 81 22.29 -17.87 29.09
CA ARG A 81 22.42 -19.19 28.48
C ARG A 81 23.19 -20.08 29.46
N GLY A 82 22.54 -21.15 29.92
CA GLY A 82 23.08 -22.08 30.91
C GLY A 82 24.52 -22.49 30.62
N ASP A 83 25.25 -22.75 31.71
CA ASP A 83 26.61 -23.30 31.77
C ASP A 83 27.77 -22.45 31.22
N LYS A 84 27.53 -21.33 30.51
CA LYS A 84 28.61 -20.47 29.95
C LYS A 84 28.56 -18.98 30.31
N GLU A 85 27.54 -18.52 31.00
CA GLU A 85 27.37 -17.10 31.34
C GLU A 85 27.07 -16.93 32.84
N ILE A 86 27.93 -16.18 33.55
CA ILE A 86 27.80 -15.90 34.99
C ILE A 86 27.17 -14.52 35.18
N LEU A 87 25.99 -14.45 35.81
CA LEU A 87 25.39 -13.19 36.24
C LEU A 87 25.99 -12.75 37.58
N TYR A 88 26.80 -11.68 37.57
CA TYR A 88 27.22 -11.00 38.79
C TYR A 88 26.13 -10.01 39.22
N ARG A 89 25.43 -10.32 40.32
CA ARG A 89 24.57 -9.34 41.01
C ARG A 89 25.34 -8.80 42.21
N PHE A 90 25.79 -7.56 42.13
CA PHE A 90 26.34 -6.84 43.28
C PHE A 90 25.18 -6.39 44.18
N VAL A 91 25.24 -6.75 45.46
CA VAL A 91 24.32 -6.26 46.49
C VAL A 91 25.10 -5.42 47.49
N GLU A 92 24.52 -4.32 47.96
CA GLU A 92 25.16 -3.48 48.98
C GLU A 92 25.29 -4.26 50.31
N PRO A 93 26.43 -4.13 51.01
CA PRO A 93 26.60 -4.73 52.33
C PRO A 93 25.61 -4.10 53.32
N LYS A 94 24.95 -4.96 54.09
CA LYS A 94 24.04 -4.55 55.18
C LYS A 94 24.76 -3.76 56.26
#